data_AF-A0A960Y503-F1
#
_entry.id   AF-A0A960Y503-F1
#
_cell.length_a   1.000
_cell.length_b   1.000
_cell.length_c   1.000
_cell.angle_alpha   90.00
_cell.angle_beta   90.00
_cell.angle_gamma   90.00
#
_symmetry.space_group_name_H-M   'P 1'
#
loop_
_entity.id
_entity.type
_entity.pdbx_description
1 polymer ?
#
loop_
_entity_poly.entity_id
_entity_poly.type
_entity_poly.pdbx_seq_one_letter_code
_entity_poly.pdbx_strand_id
1 'polypeptide(L)' 'MFGKLTLEAFQHDAVQNGAVFGGLISAIFVVILITYLGRWKWLWREWITSVDPKKIGVMYIVVVLAMFLKGFAD' A
#
# COMPACT_ATOMS: atom_id res chain seq x y z
N MET A 1 6.20 24.17 -13.18
CA MET A 1 5.16 23.14 -13.40
C MET A 1 4.21 23.08 -12.20
N PHE A 2 3.94 24.22 -11.57
CA PHE A 2 3.55 24.29 -10.17
C PHE A 2 2.18 24.97 -10.04
N GLY A 3 1.19 24.18 -9.62
CA GLY A 3 -0.06 24.66 -9.04
C GLY A 3 0.10 24.89 -7.54
N LYS A 4 -0.93 24.59 -6.73
CA LYS A 4 -0.95 24.76 -5.27
C LYS A 4 0.00 23.84 -4.46
N LEU A 5 0.98 23.21 -5.10
CA LEU A 5 1.96 22.34 -4.44
C LEU A 5 3.08 23.21 -3.84
N THR A 6 2.80 23.81 -2.69
CA THR A 6 3.76 24.55 -1.85
C THR A 6 4.23 23.67 -0.69
N LEU A 7 5.34 24.04 -0.03
CA LEU A 7 5.86 23.28 1.13
C LEU A 7 4.85 23.18 2.29
N GLU A 8 3.93 24.15 2.37
CA GLU A 8 2.82 24.17 3.32
C GLU A 8 1.84 23.00 3.11
N ALA A 9 1.71 22.48 1.89
CA ALA A 9 0.83 21.33 1.61
C ALA A 9 1.28 20.03 2.29
N PHE A 10 2.50 19.98 2.83
CA PHE A 10 3.03 18.84 3.57
C PHE A 10 2.96 19.03 5.09
N GLN A 11 2.57 20.21 5.58
CA GLN A 11 2.42 20.46 7.01
C GLN A 11 1.05 19.95 7.47
N HIS A 12 1.05 18.86 8.24
CA HIS A 12 -0.17 18.27 8.80
C HIS A 12 -0.04 18.09 10.31
N ASP A 13 -1.17 17.84 10.98
CA ASP A 13 -1.23 17.56 12.41
C ASP A 13 -0.38 16.34 12.78
N ALA A 14 0.08 16.28 14.03
CA ALA A 14 0.97 15.23 14.52
C ALA A 14 0.41 13.80 14.29
N VAL A 15 -0.90 13.63 14.41
CA VAL A 15 -1.60 12.35 14.17
C VAL A 15 -1.54 11.94 12.69
N GLN A 16 -1.78 12.89 11.78
CA GLN A 16 -1.76 12.63 10.34
C GLN A 16 -0.34 12.32 9.85
N ASN A 17 0.66 13.05 10.33
CA ASN A 17 2.06 12.73 10.05
C ASN A 17 2.42 11.33 10.56
N GLY A 18 1.99 10.98 11.78
CA GLY A 18 2.17 9.65 12.35
C GLY A 18 1.58 8.53 11.47
N ALA A 19 0.37 8.72 10.96
CA ALA A 19 -0.28 7.77 10.05
C ALA A 19 0.49 7.62 8.73
N VAL A 20 0.96 8.73 8.14
CA VAL A 20 1.76 8.70 6.91
C VAL A 20 3.08 7.97 7.13
N PHE A 21 3.80 8.26 8.21
CA PHE A 21 5.06 7.57 8.54
C PHE A 21 4.84 6.07 8.83
N GLY A 22 3.78 5.71 9.56
CA GLY A 22 3.42 4.31 9.82
C GLY A 22 3.09 3.55 8.53
N GLY A 23 2.31 4.16 7.64
CA GLY A 23 2.03 3.61 6.32
C GLY A 23 3.30 3.43 5.47
N LEU A 24 4.20 4.42 5.49
CA LEU A 24 5.45 4.35 4.75
C LEU A 24 6.37 3.24 5.27
N ILE A 25 6.53 3.10 6.59
CA ILE A 25 7.35 2.04 7.21
C ILE A 25 6.77 0.67 6.88
N SER A 26 5.46 0.48 6.97
CA SER A 26 4.83 -0.80 6.64
C SER A 26 4.99 -1.17 5.16
N ALA A 27 4.86 -0.19 4.24
CA ALA A 27 5.13 -0.41 2.83
C ALA A 27 6.58 -0.83 2.57
N ILE A 28 7.55 -0.14 3.18
CA ILE A 28 8.98 -0.48 3.08
C ILE A 28 9.24 -1.88 3.62
N PHE A 29 8.65 -2.23 4.76
CA PHE A 29 8.79 -3.55 5.36
C PHE A 29 8.33 -4.67 4.41
N VAL A 30 7.17 -4.50 3.77
CA VAL A 30 6.65 -5.48 2.78
C VAL A 30 7.60 -5.60 1.59
N VAL A 31 8.12 -4.50 1.06
CA VAL A 31 9.07 -4.50 -0.06
C VAL A 31 10.38 -5.22 0.31
N ILE A 32 10.92 -4.96 1.50
CA ILE A 32 12.12 -5.64 2.01
C ILE A 32 11.86 -7.14 2.16
N LEU A 33 10.71 -7.52 2.73
CA LEU A 33 10.35 -8.92 2.92
C LEU A 33 10.25 -9.69 1.59
N ILE A 34 9.61 -9.10 0.58
CA ILE A 34 9.52 -9.69 -0.76
C ILE A 34 10.90 -9.81 -1.42
N THR A 35 11.76 -8.81 -1.21
CA THR A 35 13.13 -8.78 -1.74
C THR A 35 14.00 -9.84 -1.08
N TYR A 36 13.93 -9.99 0.24
CA TYR A 36 14.65 -11.01 0.99
C TYR A 36 14.23 -12.44 0.59
N LEU A 37 12.93 -12.66 0.38
CA LEU A 37 12.42 -13.94 -0.08
C LEU A 37 12.68 -14.20 -1.58
N GLY A 38 13.15 -13.21 -2.35
CA GLY A 38 13.40 -13.34 -3.78
C GLY A 38 12.15 -13.61 -4.63
N ARG A 39 10.96 -13.35 -4.09
CA ARG A 39 9.67 -13.79 -4.66
C ARG A 39 9.07 -12.81 -5.68
N TRP A 40 9.82 -11.80 -6.13
CA TRP A 40 9.37 -10.81 -7.12
C TRP A 40 8.84 -11.44 -8.41
N LYS A 41 9.55 -12.43 -8.97
CA LYS A 41 9.11 -13.14 -10.19
C LYS A 41 7.83 -13.95 -9.97
N TRP A 42 7.63 -14.48 -8.76
CA TRP A 42 6.43 -15.23 -8.39
C TRP A 42 5.24 -14.29 -8.22
N LEU A 43 5.41 -13.19 -7.49
CA LEU A 43 4.35 -12.18 -7.32
C LEU A 43 3.86 -11.64 -8.67
N TRP A 44 4.80 -11.36 -9.57
CA TRP A 44 4.48 -10.87 -10.90
C TRP A 44 3.68 -11.89 -11.73
N ARG A 45 4.21 -13.10 -11.91
CA ARG A 45 3.58 -14.13 -12.77
C ARG A 45 2.30 -14.73 -12.19
N GLU A 46 2.26 -14.92 -10.88
CA GLU A 46 1.22 -15.71 -10.23
C GLU A 46 0.01 -14.85 -9.83
N TRP A 47 0.24 -13.58 -9.48
CA TRP A 47 -0.77 -12.68 -8.92
C TRP A 47 -1.02 -11.47 -9.81
N ILE A 48 -0.02 -10.61 -10.02
CA ILE A 48 -0.22 -9.30 -10.69
C ILE A 48 -0.68 -9.47 -12.14
N THR A 49 -0.03 -10.36 -12.91
CA THR A 49 -0.41 -10.62 -14.30
C THR A 49 -1.41 -11.76 -14.45
N SER A 50 -2.07 -12.18 -13.37
CA SER A 50 -3.00 -13.30 -13.43
C SER A 50 -4.35 -12.87 -14.00
N VAL A 51 -4.88 -13.67 -14.93
CA VAL A 51 -6.21 -13.49 -15.53
C VAL A 51 -7.24 -14.43 -14.88
N ASP A 52 -6.83 -15.22 -13.88
CA ASP A 52 -7.73 -16.14 -13.19
C ASP A 52 -8.74 -15.35 -12.33
N PRO A 53 -10.06 -15.45 -12.59
CA PRO A 53 -11.09 -14.74 -11.83
C PRO A 53 -11.03 -15.02 -10.33
N LYS A 54 -10.60 -16.22 -9.92
CA LYS A 54 -10.50 -16.59 -8.50
C LYS A 54 -9.40 -15.77 -7.80
N LYS A 55 -8.24 -15.65 -8.44
CA LYS A 55 -7.10 -14.89 -7.89
C LYS A 55 -7.40 -13.39 -7.87
N ILE A 56 -8.04 -12.90 -8.92
CA ILE A 56 -8.52 -11.51 -8.95
C ILE A 56 -9.49 -11.27 -7.80
N GLY A 57 -10.47 -12.17 -7.58
CA GLY A 57 -11.39 -12.09 -6.44
C GLY A 57 -10.67 -12.01 -5.09
N VAL A 58 -9.64 -12.84 -4.87
CA VAL A 58 -8.83 -12.80 -3.64
C VAL A 58 -8.10 -11.46 -3.49
N MET A 59 -7.49 -10.93 -4.56
CA MET A 59 -6.84 -9.62 -4.51
C MET A 59 -7.83 -8.50 -4.12
N TYR A 60 -9.04 -8.51 -4.66
CA TYR A 60 -10.09 -7.55 -4.30
C TYR A 60 -10.49 -7.66 -2.83
N ILE A 61 -10.72 -8.87 -2.32
CA ILE A 61 -11.08 -9.09 -0.91
C ILE A 61 -9.98 -8.54 0.01
N VAL A 62 -8.71 -8.81 -0.30
CA VAL A 62 -7.57 -8.30 0.48
C VAL A 62 -7.57 -6.76 0.51
N VAL A 63 -7.79 -6.11 -0.63
CA VAL A 63 -7.86 -4.63 -0.69
C VAL A 63 -9.05 -4.09 0.10
N VAL A 64 -10.22 -4.71 -0.02
CA VAL A 64 -11.42 -4.30 0.71
C VAL A 64 -11.21 -4.43 2.21
N LEU A 65 -10.63 -5.53 2.69
CA LEU A 65 -10.32 -5.72 4.11
C LEU A 65 -9.29 -4.69 4.61
N ALA A 66 -8.26 -4.41 3.82
CA ALA A 66 -7.27 -3.39 4.18
C ALA A 66 -7.90 -1.99 4.27
N MET A 67 -8.76 -1.63 3.32
CA MET A 67 -9.48 -0.35 3.32
C MET A 67 -10.54 -0.28 4.41
N PHE A 68 -11.17 -1.40 4.75
CA PHE A 68 -12.10 -1.48 5.88
C PHE A 68 -11.40 -1.20 7.21
N LEU A 69 -10.22 -1.81 7.44
CA LEU A 69 -9.41 -1.51 8.62
C LEU A 69 -8.98 -0.04 8.68
N LYS A 70 -8.62 0.55 7.52
CA LYS A 70 -8.31 1.98 7.44
C LYS A 70 -9.51 2.85 7.82
N GLY A 71 -10.69 2.56 7.26
CA GLY A 71 -11.90 3.31 7.56
C GLY A 71 -12.42 3.11 8.99
N PHE A 72 -12.01 2.04 9.67
CA PHE A 72 -12.25 1.84 11.10
C PHE A 72 -11.27 2.64 11.99
N ALA A 73 -10.07 2.94 11.48
CA ALA A 73 -9.02 3.64 12.19
C ALA A 73 -9.07 5.17 12.02
N ASP A 74 -9.81 5.67 11.02
CA ASP A 74 -10.16 7.09 10.83
C ASP A 74 -11.34 7.49 11.75
#